data_AF-A0A7C1KN36-F1
#
_entry.id   AF-A0A7C1KN36-F1
#
_cell.length_a   1.000
_cell.length_b   1.000
_cell.length_c   1.000
_cell.angle_alpha   90.00
_cell.angle_beta   90.00
_cell.angle_gamma   90.00
#
_symmetry.space_group_name_H-M   'P 1'
#
loop_
_entity.id
_entity.type
_entity.pdbx_description
1 polymer ?
#
loop_
_entity_poly.entity_id
_entity_poly.type
_entity_poly.pdbx_seq_one_letter_code
_entity_poly.pdbx_strand_id
1 'polypeptide(L)'
;MHKKSKPVLLVFVSFFIISIAMNIIISAKFDLFHIFSYRICRLFNASTKSLSKPYSEKDNKPIVYHLKNSSVQKIDQYFGGDSQEIPNHLIIQPGIYNFLGKNYFLKNEGLYRFLLPAKINAQRIVYQNDIDALLSAMSWIATHGNSDDKKSKLELSDKALHSKLFITCGSISSWANHLLTTLNVKSRLVAGMTVDEWNTYNNGHRLIEVWRDKWNKWVLYDLDNNSYFVDNVAGVPLSLIEFSQAVSNKNYEIIDLSSATRLDVSGFSSSHGYKFSFFSEAVNANISDWYARVMQVPLIYDELEKKYIFSNEKHKTRIESYQASYKFVEKTVFINRFYNSND
;
A
#
# COMPACT_ATOMS: atom_id res chain seq x y z
N MET A 1 -77.91 0.84 -41.73
CA MET A 1 -76.89 -0.16 -41.37
C MET A 1 -75.90 0.46 -40.38
N HIS A 2 -76.00 0.14 -39.09
CA HIS A 2 -75.03 0.56 -38.07
C HIS A 2 -74.67 -0.65 -37.23
N LYS A 3 -73.38 -1.03 -37.22
CA LYS A 3 -72.86 -2.06 -36.30
C LYS A 3 -71.71 -1.47 -35.49
N LYS A 4 -71.96 -1.43 -34.18
CA LYS A 4 -71.06 -1.00 -33.10
C LYS A 4 -69.87 -1.95 -32.97
N SER A 5 -68.65 -1.42 -32.90
CA SER A 5 -67.48 -2.11 -32.38
C SER A 5 -66.76 -1.22 -31.36
N LYS A 6 -67.22 -1.24 -30.11
CA LYS A 6 -66.45 -0.78 -28.95
C LYS A 6 -66.64 -1.77 -27.79
N PRO A 7 -65.80 -2.81 -27.69
CA PRO A 7 -65.56 -3.38 -26.36
C PRO A 7 -64.09 -3.69 -26.03
N VAL A 8 -63.13 -3.56 -26.96
CA VAL A 8 -61.76 -4.08 -26.70
C VAL A 8 -60.91 -3.14 -25.84
N LEU A 9 -61.00 -1.81 -26.04
CA LEU A 9 -60.13 -0.87 -25.33
C LEU A 9 -60.44 -0.73 -23.83
N LEU A 10 -61.71 -0.90 -23.42
CA LEU A 10 -62.11 -0.79 -22.02
C LEU A 10 -61.58 -1.97 -21.18
N VAL A 11 -61.50 -3.15 -21.79
CA VAL A 11 -61.06 -4.38 -21.12
C VAL A 11 -59.56 -4.31 -20.81
N PHE A 12 -58.72 -3.84 -21.73
CA PHE A 12 -57.27 -3.74 -21.51
C PHE A 12 -56.88 -2.75 -20.41
N VAL A 13 -57.56 -1.59 -20.32
CA VAL A 13 -57.29 -0.60 -19.27
C VAL A 13 -57.67 -1.16 -17.89
N SER A 14 -58.77 -1.92 -17.78
CA SER A 14 -59.16 -2.56 -16.52
C SER A 14 -58.14 -3.59 -16.03
N PHE A 15 -57.58 -4.44 -16.91
CA PHE A 15 -56.58 -5.43 -16.52
C PHE A 15 -55.27 -4.79 -16.05
N PHE A 16 -54.84 -3.68 -16.67
CA PHE A 16 -53.61 -2.99 -16.29
C PHE A 16 -53.72 -2.34 -14.90
N ILE A 17 -54.85 -1.69 -14.60
CA ILE A 17 -55.10 -1.09 -13.28
C ILE A 17 -55.18 -2.17 -12.19
N ILE A 18 -55.84 -3.30 -12.48
CA ILE A 18 -55.90 -4.43 -11.54
C ILE A 18 -54.51 -5.01 -11.27
N SER A 19 -53.66 -5.14 -12.30
CA SER A 19 -52.29 -5.64 -12.13
C SER A 19 -51.42 -4.73 -11.28
N ILE A 20 -51.53 -3.40 -11.44
CA ILE A 20 -50.80 -2.43 -10.61
C ILE A 20 -51.29 -2.50 -9.15
N ALA A 21 -52.60 -2.54 -8.94
CA ALA A 21 -53.17 -2.65 -7.60
C ALA A 21 -52.75 -3.96 -6.90
N MET A 22 -52.74 -5.09 -7.61
CA MET A 22 -52.26 -6.37 -7.06
C MET A 22 -50.77 -6.31 -6.68
N ASN A 23 -49.91 -5.70 -7.52
CA ASN A 23 -48.49 -5.57 -7.19
C ASN A 23 -48.24 -4.68 -5.96
N ILE A 24 -48.99 -3.59 -5.80
CA ILE A 24 -48.90 -2.73 -4.61
C ILE A 24 -49.32 -3.51 -3.35
N ILE A 25 -50.40 -4.28 -3.42
CA ILE A 25 -50.88 -5.09 -2.30
C ILE A 25 -49.88 -6.20 -1.95
N ILE A 26 -49.28 -6.86 -2.95
CA ILE A 26 -48.27 -7.91 -2.72
C ILE A 26 -47.00 -7.31 -2.10
N SER A 27 -46.53 -6.17 -2.59
CA SER A 27 -45.35 -5.48 -2.04
C SER A 27 -45.59 -5.05 -0.58
N ALA A 28 -46.74 -4.44 -0.29
CA ALA A 28 -47.09 -4.03 1.07
C ALA A 28 -47.22 -5.22 2.05
N LYS A 29 -47.73 -6.37 1.58
CA LYS A 29 -47.76 -7.61 2.37
C LYS A 29 -46.38 -8.18 2.64
N PHE A 30 -45.45 -8.10 1.67
CA PHE A 30 -44.06 -8.52 1.85
C PHE A 30 -43.34 -7.66 2.88
N ASP A 31 -43.53 -6.34 2.84
CA ASP A 31 -42.93 -5.43 3.83
C ASP A 31 -43.47 -5.68 5.24
N LEU A 32 -44.79 -5.88 5.37
CA LEU A 32 -45.41 -6.24 6.64
C LEU A 32 -44.91 -7.58 7.17
N PHE A 33 -44.72 -8.57 6.29
CA PHE A 33 -44.17 -9.87 6.68
C PHE A 33 -42.69 -9.76 7.10
N HIS A 34 -41.88 -8.94 6.44
CA HIS A 34 -40.49 -8.68 6.85
C HIS A 34 -40.42 -7.95 8.21
N ILE A 35 -41.26 -6.94 8.42
CA ILE A 35 -41.32 -6.23 9.71
C ILE A 35 -41.79 -7.18 10.83
N PHE A 36 -42.78 -8.02 10.54
CA PHE A 36 -43.31 -8.97 11.52
C PHE A 36 -42.33 -10.10 11.84
N SER A 37 -41.69 -10.69 10.83
CA SER A 37 -40.65 -11.71 11.02
C SER A 37 -39.44 -11.15 11.76
N TYR A 38 -39.01 -9.91 11.48
CA TYR A 38 -37.97 -9.23 12.24
C TYR A 38 -38.36 -9.05 13.72
N ARG A 39 -39.61 -8.63 14.00
CA ARG A 39 -40.12 -8.48 15.36
C ARG A 39 -40.23 -9.82 16.09
N ILE A 40 -40.68 -10.88 15.42
CA ILE A 40 -40.75 -12.24 15.95
C ILE A 40 -39.35 -12.77 16.24
N CYS A 41 -38.41 -12.68 15.30
CA CYS A 41 -37.02 -13.07 15.52
C CYS A 41 -36.40 -12.35 16.73
N ARG A 42 -36.71 -11.06 16.91
CA ARG A 42 -36.28 -10.30 18.09
C ARG A 42 -36.92 -10.80 19.40
N LEU A 43 -38.19 -11.21 19.37
CA LEU A 43 -38.89 -11.76 20.54
C LEU A 43 -38.35 -13.15 20.92
N PHE A 44 -38.01 -13.99 19.95
CA PHE A 44 -37.51 -15.35 20.18
C PHE A 44 -35.99 -15.44 20.40
N ASN A 45 -35.19 -14.47 19.93
CA ASN A 45 -33.74 -14.39 20.21
C ASN A 45 -33.40 -13.63 21.51
N ALA A 46 -34.39 -13.31 22.35
CA ALA A 46 -34.19 -12.67 23.65
C ALA A 46 -33.73 -13.65 24.76
N SER A 47 -33.12 -14.78 24.40
CA SER A 47 -32.20 -15.49 25.29
C SER A 47 -30.84 -14.79 25.22
N THR A 48 -30.76 -13.63 25.85
CA THR A 48 -29.47 -12.99 26.07
C THR A 48 -28.71 -13.86 27.06
N LYS A 49 -27.80 -14.71 26.56
CA LYS A 49 -26.60 -15.02 27.35
C LYS A 49 -26.11 -13.68 27.87
N SER A 50 -26.11 -13.50 29.19
CA SER A 50 -25.51 -12.36 29.86
C SER A 50 -24.17 -12.12 29.16
N LEU A 51 -24.08 -11.03 28.40
CA LEU A 51 -22.80 -10.59 27.87
C LEU A 51 -21.93 -10.41 29.10
N SER A 52 -20.87 -11.21 29.22
CA SER A 52 -19.88 -11.05 30.27
C SER A 52 -19.56 -9.56 30.38
N LYS A 53 -19.47 -9.03 31.61
CA LYS A 53 -19.15 -7.61 31.86
C LYS A 53 -18.07 -7.16 30.86
N PRO A 54 -18.23 -6.01 30.19
CA PRO A 54 -17.24 -5.55 29.24
C PRO A 54 -15.86 -5.51 29.92
N TYR A 55 -14.85 -6.11 29.28
CA TYR A 55 -13.48 -6.11 29.76
C TYR A 55 -13.01 -4.67 29.98
N SER A 56 -12.31 -4.39 31.08
CA SER A 56 -11.81 -3.05 31.36
C SER A 56 -10.42 -2.84 30.74
N GLU A 57 -10.04 -1.60 30.43
CA GLU A 57 -8.67 -1.28 29.96
C GLU A 57 -7.56 -1.67 30.95
N LYS A 58 -7.92 -1.94 32.21
CA LYS A 58 -7.01 -2.43 33.24
C LYS A 58 -6.64 -3.91 33.03
N ASP A 59 -7.46 -4.65 32.32
CA ASP A 59 -7.26 -6.08 32.02
C ASP A 59 -6.39 -6.31 30.77
N ASN A 60 -6.08 -5.24 30.02
CA ASN A 60 -5.25 -5.32 28.82
C ASN A 60 -3.85 -5.83 29.14
N LYS A 61 -3.38 -6.78 28.34
CA LYS A 61 -2.03 -7.33 28.43
C LYS A 61 -1.19 -6.85 27.25
N PRO A 62 0.13 -6.67 27.43
CA PRO A 62 1.03 -6.43 26.32
C PRO A 62 0.95 -7.55 25.28
N ILE A 63 0.98 -7.20 24.02
CA ILE A 63 0.95 -8.08 22.86
C ILE A 63 2.11 -7.71 21.94
N VAL A 64 2.81 -8.72 21.43
CA VAL A 64 3.90 -8.52 20.48
C VAL A 64 3.61 -9.35 19.22
N TYR A 65 3.80 -8.74 18.05
CA TYR A 65 3.71 -9.39 16.76
C TYR A 65 5.02 -9.23 16.00
N HIS A 66 5.43 -10.26 15.27
CA HIS A 66 6.43 -10.22 14.22
C HIS A 66 5.73 -10.24 12.86
N LEU A 67 6.18 -9.36 11.96
CA LEU A 67 5.61 -9.15 10.63
C LEU A 67 6.74 -9.24 9.60
N LYS A 68 6.56 -10.15 8.63
CA LYS A 68 7.48 -10.33 7.49
C LYS A 68 6.69 -10.87 6.31
N ASN A 69 6.84 -10.25 5.15
CA ASN A 69 6.03 -10.48 3.96
C ASN A 69 4.54 -10.40 4.33
N SER A 70 3.74 -11.38 3.93
CA SER A 70 2.33 -11.53 4.31
C SER A 70 2.11 -12.21 5.68
N SER A 71 3.17 -12.62 6.38
CA SER A 71 3.07 -13.32 7.65
C SER A 71 2.95 -12.34 8.83
N VAL A 72 2.02 -12.66 9.74
CA VAL A 72 1.86 -11.99 11.03
C VAL A 72 1.84 -13.07 12.11
N GLN A 73 2.88 -13.10 12.94
CA GLN A 73 3.03 -14.08 14.01
C GLN A 73 2.99 -13.39 15.37
N LYS A 74 2.15 -13.88 16.28
CA LYS A 74 2.20 -13.44 17.68
C LYS A 74 3.45 -14.02 18.35
N ILE A 75 4.16 -13.18 19.10
CA ILE A 75 5.34 -13.57 19.87
C ILE A 75 4.95 -13.75 21.33
N ASP A 76 5.23 -14.93 21.85
CA ASP A 76 4.98 -15.25 23.25
C ASP A 76 6.04 -14.65 24.16
N GLN A 77 5.67 -14.46 25.41
CA GLN A 77 6.59 -14.02 26.45
C GLN A 77 7.72 -15.05 26.60
N TYR A 78 8.95 -14.55 26.63
CA TYR A 78 10.15 -15.31 26.90
C TYR A 78 10.49 -15.24 28.39
N PHE A 79 10.88 -16.36 29.00
CA PHE A 79 11.15 -16.46 30.43
C PHE A 79 12.65 -16.65 30.76
N GLY A 80 13.54 -16.61 29.77
CA GLY A 80 14.97 -16.80 29.95
C GLY A 80 15.80 -15.54 29.70
N GLY A 81 17.06 -15.60 30.09
CA GLY A 81 18.13 -14.66 29.74
C GLY A 81 17.99 -13.25 30.31
N ASP A 82 19.09 -12.50 30.24
CA ASP A 82 19.08 -11.07 30.54
C ASP A 82 18.38 -10.31 29.40
N SER A 83 17.53 -9.36 29.77
CA SER A 83 16.78 -8.52 28.84
C SER A 83 17.25 -7.08 28.93
N GLN A 84 17.27 -6.40 27.80
CA GLN A 84 17.43 -4.95 27.74
C GLN A 84 16.10 -4.27 27.42
N GLU A 85 15.92 -3.02 27.86
CA GLU A 85 14.78 -2.21 27.44
C GLU A 85 14.76 -2.03 25.92
N ILE A 86 13.57 -1.91 25.33
CA ILE A 86 13.46 -1.62 23.90
C ILE A 86 14.12 -0.26 23.60
N PRO A 87 15.18 -0.22 22.77
CA PRO A 87 15.89 1.01 22.48
C PRO A 87 15.02 2.03 21.78
N ASN A 88 15.32 3.32 21.94
CA ASN A 88 14.60 4.40 21.27
C ASN A 88 15.16 4.71 19.86
N HIS A 89 15.30 3.69 19.02
CA HIS A 89 15.68 3.83 17.61
C HIS A 89 15.02 2.71 16.77
N LEU A 90 14.79 2.97 15.48
CA LEU A 90 13.89 2.14 14.68
C LEU A 90 14.47 0.77 14.35
N ILE A 91 15.77 0.70 14.08
CA ILE A 91 16.45 -0.52 13.64
C ILE A 91 17.30 -1.07 14.78
N ILE A 92 17.02 -2.30 15.20
CA ILE A 92 17.68 -2.97 16.32
C ILE A 92 18.29 -4.30 15.87
N GLN A 93 19.25 -4.80 16.65
CA GLN A 93 19.78 -6.16 16.47
C GLN A 93 18.82 -7.20 17.08
N PRO A 94 18.91 -8.49 16.69
CA PRO A 94 18.22 -9.56 17.40
C PRO A 94 18.65 -9.65 18.86
N GLY A 95 17.72 -10.00 19.74
CA GLY A 95 17.99 -10.06 21.17
C GLY A 95 16.75 -10.24 22.03
N ILE A 96 16.95 -10.26 23.35
CA ILE A 96 15.88 -10.33 24.33
C ILE A 96 15.56 -8.91 24.81
N TYR A 97 14.32 -8.49 24.59
CA TYR A 97 13.89 -7.12 24.88
C TYR A 97 12.74 -7.11 25.89
N ASN A 98 12.79 -6.18 26.85
CA ASN A 98 11.72 -5.92 27.79
C ASN A 98 10.70 -4.95 27.20
N PHE A 99 9.43 -5.32 27.27
CA PHE A 99 8.30 -4.42 27.00
C PHE A 99 7.30 -4.54 28.14
N LEU A 100 7.20 -3.48 28.95
CA LEU A 100 6.27 -3.37 30.07
C LEU A 100 6.43 -4.51 31.09
N GLY A 101 7.68 -4.81 31.47
CA GLY A 101 8.00 -5.83 32.47
C GLY A 101 7.96 -7.26 31.95
N LYS A 102 7.82 -7.45 30.64
CA LYS A 102 7.82 -8.77 29.99
C LYS A 102 8.91 -8.87 28.94
N ASN A 103 9.60 -10.00 28.93
CA ASN A 103 10.68 -10.24 27.99
C ASN A 103 10.16 -10.92 26.73
N TYR A 104 10.72 -10.55 25.58
CA TYR A 104 10.41 -11.11 24.28
C TYR A 104 11.71 -11.37 23.53
N PHE A 105 11.87 -12.59 23.00
CA PHE A 105 13.04 -12.93 22.20
C PHE A 105 12.78 -12.62 20.73
N LEU A 106 13.32 -11.49 20.27
CA LEU A 106 13.17 -11.02 18.89
C LEU A 106 14.27 -11.63 18.02
N LYS A 107 14.14 -12.92 17.70
CA LYS A 107 15.16 -13.69 16.99
C LYS A 107 15.18 -13.41 15.48
N ASN A 108 14.00 -13.31 14.88
CA ASN A 108 13.85 -13.29 13.42
C ASN A 108 13.89 -11.86 12.89
N GLU A 109 14.54 -11.61 11.76
CA GLU A 109 14.51 -10.29 11.10
C GLU A 109 13.12 -9.93 10.58
N GLY A 110 12.77 -8.64 10.60
CA GLY A 110 11.46 -8.11 10.21
C GLY A 110 10.93 -7.07 11.19
N LEU A 111 9.66 -6.67 11.01
CA LEU A 111 9.02 -5.69 11.88
C LEU A 111 8.44 -6.36 13.12
N TYR A 112 8.72 -5.82 14.30
CA TYR A 112 8.02 -6.16 15.53
C TYR A 112 7.13 -5.03 15.98
N ARG A 113 5.87 -5.33 16.33
CA ARG A 113 4.91 -4.38 16.90
C ARG A 113 4.58 -4.78 18.33
N PHE A 114 4.79 -3.85 19.24
CA PHE A 114 4.53 -3.94 20.67
C PHE A 114 3.30 -3.09 20.97
N LEU A 115 2.30 -3.69 21.60
CA LEU A 115 1.01 -3.06 21.81
C LEU A 115 0.58 -3.32 23.24
N LEU A 116 0.21 -2.26 23.96
CA LEU A 116 -0.75 -2.38 25.05
C LEU A 116 -2.01 -1.68 24.57
N PRO A 117 -3.06 -2.43 24.18
CA PRO A 117 -4.25 -1.85 23.57
C PRO A 117 -4.80 -0.66 24.36
N ALA A 118 -5.20 0.40 23.63
CA ALA A 118 -5.68 1.68 24.15
C ALA A 118 -4.65 2.52 24.95
N LYS A 119 -3.39 2.09 25.09
CA LYS A 119 -2.39 2.79 25.92
C LYS A 119 -1.12 3.17 25.17
N ILE A 120 -0.41 2.19 24.61
CA ILE A 120 0.89 2.45 23.98
C ILE A 120 1.13 1.51 22.80
N ASN A 121 1.73 2.07 21.75
CA ASN A 121 2.26 1.35 20.62
C ASN A 121 3.77 1.63 20.51
N ALA A 122 4.53 0.60 20.20
CA ALA A 122 5.90 0.75 19.73
C ALA A 122 6.16 -0.25 18.60
N GLN A 123 7.12 0.03 17.73
CA GLN A 123 7.55 -0.91 16.71
C GLN A 123 9.03 -0.75 16.37
N ARG A 124 9.68 -1.86 16.04
CA ARG A 124 11.12 -1.94 15.74
C ARG A 124 11.37 -2.87 14.58
N ILE A 125 12.31 -2.52 13.72
CA ILE A 125 12.82 -3.41 12.69
C ILE A 125 14.00 -4.15 13.29
N VAL A 126 13.86 -5.46 13.47
CA VAL A 126 15.02 -6.31 13.76
C VAL A 126 15.74 -6.58 12.45
N TYR A 127 17.00 -6.19 12.36
CA TYR A 127 17.80 -6.30 11.14
C TYR A 127 19.24 -6.67 11.49
N GLN A 128 19.76 -7.64 10.75
CA GLN A 128 21.17 -7.99 10.68
C GLN A 128 21.67 -7.75 9.25
N ASN A 129 21.14 -8.48 8.27
CA ASN A 129 21.57 -8.41 6.86
C ASN A 129 20.48 -8.87 5.85
N ASP A 130 19.27 -9.25 6.31
CA ASP A 130 18.18 -9.65 5.42
C ASP A 130 17.47 -8.42 4.84
N ILE A 131 17.91 -8.02 3.64
CA ILE A 131 17.32 -6.92 2.87
C ILE A 131 15.84 -7.18 2.55
N ASP A 132 15.43 -8.43 2.34
CA ASP A 132 14.02 -8.76 2.06
C ASP A 132 13.15 -8.45 3.29
N ALA A 133 13.62 -8.85 4.48
CA ALA A 133 12.95 -8.53 5.74
C ALA A 133 12.92 -7.02 6.02
N LEU A 134 14.00 -6.29 5.71
CA LEU A 134 14.09 -4.84 5.88
C LEU A 134 13.08 -4.10 5.00
N LEU A 135 13.04 -4.41 3.69
CA LEU A 135 12.10 -3.80 2.76
C LEU A 135 10.65 -4.14 3.10
N SER A 136 10.40 -5.40 3.49
CA SER A 136 9.09 -5.83 3.99
C SER A 136 8.66 -5.01 5.22
N ALA A 137 9.57 -4.82 6.19
CA ALA A 137 9.29 -4.01 7.37
C ALA A 137 8.96 -2.56 7.02
N MET A 138 9.69 -1.94 6.08
CA MET A 138 9.37 -0.60 5.58
C MET A 138 7.97 -0.54 4.95
N SER A 139 7.60 -1.53 4.13
CA SER A 139 6.25 -1.67 3.55
C SER A 139 5.15 -1.94 4.59
N TRP A 140 5.48 -2.47 5.77
CA TRP A 140 4.53 -2.56 6.87
C TRP A 140 4.28 -1.22 7.58
N ILE A 141 5.30 -0.36 7.61
CA ILE A 141 5.32 0.94 8.30
C ILE A 141 4.66 2.04 7.46
N ALA A 142 5.04 2.13 6.19
CA ALA A 142 4.54 3.14 5.27
C ALA A 142 3.18 2.77 4.66
N THR A 143 2.42 3.79 4.30
CA THR A 143 1.14 3.71 3.59
C THR A 143 1.01 4.96 2.73
N HIS A 144 0.52 4.82 1.51
CA HIS A 144 0.26 5.95 0.63
C HIS A 144 -0.76 6.90 1.26
N GLY A 145 -0.33 8.13 1.45
CA GLY A 145 -1.11 9.22 2.05
C GLY A 145 -0.28 10.49 2.02
N ASN A 146 -0.66 11.53 2.76
CA ASN A 146 0.10 12.78 2.74
C ASN A 146 0.11 13.57 4.05
N SER A 147 -0.42 13.01 5.14
CA SER A 147 -0.44 13.72 6.43
C SER A 147 0.96 13.92 7.02
N ASP A 148 1.94 13.13 6.59
CA ASP A 148 3.31 13.15 7.09
C ASP A 148 4.33 13.70 6.08
N ASP A 149 3.92 14.13 4.89
CA ASP A 149 4.83 14.54 3.79
C ASP A 149 5.77 15.71 4.12
N LYS A 150 5.39 16.54 5.09
CA LYS A 150 6.20 17.68 5.52
C LYS A 150 7.30 17.32 6.51
N LYS A 151 7.32 16.08 7.01
CA LYS A 151 8.31 15.62 7.99
C LYS A 151 9.64 15.31 7.33
N SER A 152 10.72 15.64 8.01
CA SER A 152 12.06 15.20 7.66
C SER A 152 12.20 13.67 7.84
N LYS A 153 13.25 13.09 7.23
CA LYS A 153 13.53 11.66 7.33
C LYS A 153 13.76 11.17 8.77
N LEU A 154 14.32 12.03 9.62
CA LEU A 154 14.52 11.75 11.05
C LEU A 154 13.17 11.76 11.78
N GLU A 155 12.35 12.80 11.58
CA GLU A 155 11.00 12.88 12.18
C GLU A 155 10.10 11.73 11.71
N LEU A 156 10.22 11.29 10.45
CA LEU A 156 9.54 10.10 9.95
C LEU A 156 10.01 8.84 10.68
N SER A 157 11.32 8.68 10.91
CA SER A 157 11.87 7.54 11.63
C SER A 157 11.45 7.52 13.10
N ASP A 158 11.40 8.69 13.75
CA ASP A 158 10.92 8.84 15.12
C ASP A 158 9.42 8.52 15.23
N LYS A 159 8.61 9.05 14.32
CA LYS A 159 7.18 8.72 14.25
C LYS A 159 6.95 7.22 13.98
N ALA A 160 7.78 6.63 13.13
CA ALA A 160 7.75 5.21 12.82
C ALA A 160 8.07 4.33 14.03
N LEU A 161 8.60 4.85 15.14
CA LEU A 161 8.76 4.08 16.37
C LEU A 161 7.43 3.71 17.02
N HIS A 162 6.34 4.43 16.72
CA HIS A 162 5.08 4.34 17.46
C HIS A 162 3.83 4.25 16.59
N SER A 163 3.96 4.46 15.27
CA SER A 163 2.79 4.53 14.38
C SER A 163 3.16 4.29 12.91
N LYS A 164 2.14 4.12 12.06
CA LYS A 164 2.31 4.13 10.60
C LYS A 164 2.67 5.53 10.09
N LEU A 165 3.33 5.56 8.94
CA LEU A 165 3.61 6.76 8.17
C LEU A 165 2.61 6.87 7.01
N PHE A 166 2.07 8.07 6.81
CA PHE A 166 1.16 8.38 5.70
C PHE A 166 1.80 9.45 4.81
N ILE A 167 2.53 8.98 3.81
CA ILE A 167 3.43 9.76 2.97
C ILE A 167 3.29 9.34 1.51
N THR A 168 3.60 10.24 0.58
CA THR A 168 3.49 9.98 -0.85
C THR A 168 4.69 9.19 -1.36
N CYS A 169 4.57 8.61 -2.57
CA CYS A 169 5.60 7.76 -3.17
C CYS A 169 7.01 8.38 -3.18
N GLY A 170 7.12 9.69 -3.41
CA GLY A 170 8.40 10.41 -3.36
C GLY A 170 9.00 10.46 -1.95
N SER A 171 8.17 10.74 -0.95
CA SER A 171 8.56 10.76 0.46
C SER A 171 8.92 9.36 0.96
N ILE A 172 8.13 8.33 0.60
CA ILE A 172 8.42 6.91 0.93
C ILE A 172 9.78 6.51 0.37
N SER A 173 9.99 6.71 -0.93
CA SER A 173 11.23 6.32 -1.60
C SER A 173 12.44 7.04 -0.99
N SER A 174 12.31 8.33 -0.67
CA SER A 174 13.36 9.12 -0.02
C SER A 174 13.69 8.64 1.40
N TRP A 175 12.67 8.33 2.21
CA TRP A 175 12.83 7.80 3.56
C TRP A 175 13.47 6.41 3.54
N ALA A 176 12.99 5.51 2.69
CA ALA A 176 13.54 4.17 2.54
C ALA A 176 15.00 4.19 2.08
N ASN A 177 15.31 4.99 1.04
CA ASN A 177 16.68 5.15 0.56
C ASN A 177 17.62 5.68 1.67
N HIS A 178 17.15 6.59 2.52
CA HIS A 178 17.92 7.07 3.66
C HIS A 178 18.24 5.95 4.66
N LEU A 179 17.25 5.15 5.05
CA LEU A 179 17.48 4.01 5.96
C LEU A 179 18.44 2.98 5.35
N LEU A 180 18.26 2.65 4.07
CA LEU A 180 19.13 1.71 3.35
C LEU A 180 20.58 2.21 3.32
N THR A 181 20.79 3.48 2.97
CA THR A 181 22.14 4.08 2.95
C THR A 181 22.78 4.12 4.34
N THR A 182 22.03 4.43 5.40
CA THR A 182 22.56 4.38 6.79
C THR A 182 22.98 2.96 7.20
N LEU A 183 22.41 1.93 6.58
CA LEU A 183 22.76 0.53 6.77
C LEU A 183 23.79 0.01 5.75
N ASN A 184 24.42 0.90 4.97
CA ASN A 184 25.35 0.56 3.88
C ASN A 184 24.74 -0.37 2.81
N VAL A 185 23.42 -0.35 2.63
CA VAL A 185 22.75 -1.05 1.54
C VAL A 185 22.73 -0.14 0.31
N LYS A 186 23.33 -0.59 -0.78
CA LYS A 186 23.41 0.14 -2.06
C LYS A 186 22.00 0.28 -2.64
N SER A 187 21.47 1.50 -2.66
CA SER A 187 20.15 1.85 -3.16
C SER A 187 20.19 3.15 -3.97
N ARG A 188 19.18 3.37 -4.82
CA ARG A 188 19.02 4.62 -5.56
C ARG A 188 17.55 4.96 -5.78
N LEU A 189 17.28 6.26 -5.88
CA LEU A 189 15.95 6.76 -6.22
C LEU A 189 15.72 6.63 -7.73
N VAL A 190 14.54 6.15 -8.09
CA VAL A 190 14.12 6.02 -9.48
C VAL A 190 12.70 6.48 -9.67
N ALA A 191 12.32 6.70 -10.92
CA ALA A 191 10.97 7.09 -11.28
C ALA A 191 10.55 6.53 -12.64
N GLY A 192 9.24 6.48 -12.86
CA GLY A 192 8.63 6.38 -14.17
C GLY A 192 7.95 7.70 -14.54
N MET A 193 7.88 7.98 -15.84
CA MET A 193 7.11 9.09 -16.40
C MET A 193 6.26 8.59 -17.56
N THR A 194 5.03 9.08 -17.63
CA THR A 194 4.14 8.84 -18.76
C THR A 194 4.49 9.75 -19.95
N VAL A 195 4.32 9.23 -21.16
CA VAL A 195 4.29 9.99 -22.41
C VAL A 195 2.86 10.29 -22.87
N ASP A 196 1.85 9.71 -22.21
CA ASP A 196 0.44 10.01 -22.45
C ASP A 196 0.10 11.47 -22.06
N GLU A 197 -1.15 11.86 -22.31
CA GLU A 197 -1.66 13.16 -21.86
C GLU A 197 -1.50 13.32 -20.35
N TRP A 198 -0.88 14.45 -19.98
CA TRP A 198 -0.60 14.77 -18.59
C TRP A 198 -1.83 15.34 -17.90
N ASN A 199 -1.95 15.02 -16.61
CA ASN A 199 -2.95 15.55 -15.71
C ASN A 199 -2.29 15.95 -14.38
N THR A 200 -3.01 16.00 -13.28
CA THR A 200 -2.48 16.45 -11.98
C THR A 200 -2.26 15.33 -10.98
N TYR A 201 -2.57 14.07 -11.33
CA TYR A 201 -2.74 13.01 -10.33
C TYR A 201 -2.02 11.69 -10.66
N ASN A 202 -1.53 11.45 -11.88
CA ASN A 202 -0.81 10.21 -12.18
C ASN A 202 0.29 10.32 -13.25
N ASN A 203 0.94 11.46 -13.49
CA ASN A 203 1.94 11.57 -14.57
C ASN A 203 3.19 10.69 -14.42
N GLY A 204 3.49 10.23 -13.21
CA GLY A 204 4.64 9.41 -12.95
C GLY A 204 4.55 8.78 -11.57
N HIS A 205 5.56 7.99 -11.24
CA HIS A 205 5.66 7.33 -9.95
C HIS A 205 7.12 7.28 -9.50
N ARG A 206 7.36 7.35 -8.20
CA ARG A 206 8.71 7.28 -7.62
C ARG A 206 8.86 5.99 -6.83
N LEU A 207 9.97 5.31 -7.06
CA LEU A 207 10.31 4.02 -6.50
C LEU A 207 11.77 4.02 -6.04
N ILE A 208 12.24 2.86 -5.58
CA ILE A 208 13.65 2.63 -5.31
C ILE A 208 14.17 1.44 -6.09
N GLU A 209 15.43 1.50 -6.49
CA GLU A 209 16.19 0.30 -6.83
C GLU A 209 17.16 -0.01 -5.71
N VAL A 210 17.29 -1.30 -5.39
CA VAL A 210 18.25 -1.81 -4.41
C VAL A 210 19.15 -2.81 -5.11
N TRP A 211 20.46 -2.69 -4.93
CA TRP A 211 21.41 -3.67 -5.43
C TRP A 211 21.27 -4.96 -4.63
N ARG A 212 21.19 -6.09 -5.32
CA ARG A 212 20.99 -7.40 -4.73
C ARG A 212 22.09 -8.34 -5.15
N ASP A 213 22.98 -8.67 -4.22
CA ASP A 213 24.13 -9.55 -4.48
C ASP A 213 23.71 -10.92 -4.98
N LYS A 214 22.60 -11.47 -4.46
CA LYS A 214 22.06 -12.77 -4.88
C LYS A 214 21.69 -12.85 -6.36
N TRP A 215 21.52 -11.72 -7.05
CA TRP A 215 21.28 -11.65 -8.49
C TRP A 215 22.33 -10.82 -9.24
N ASN A 216 23.32 -10.25 -8.53
CA ASN A 216 24.32 -9.32 -9.06
C ASN A 216 23.70 -8.21 -9.94
N LYS A 217 22.57 -7.63 -9.48
CA LYS A 217 21.84 -6.60 -10.24
C LYS A 217 21.04 -5.67 -9.34
N TRP A 218 20.61 -4.56 -9.92
CA TRP A 218 19.56 -3.70 -9.38
C TRP A 218 18.19 -4.39 -9.48
N VAL A 219 17.40 -4.27 -8.41
CA VAL A 219 16.01 -4.73 -8.35
C VAL A 219 15.11 -3.59 -7.94
N LEU A 220 13.99 -3.44 -8.65
CA LEU A 220 12.99 -2.40 -8.43
C LEU A 220 12.00 -2.78 -7.34
N TYR A 221 11.76 -1.87 -6.40
CA TYR A 221 10.76 -2.01 -5.34
C TYR A 221 9.83 -0.81 -5.32
N ASP A 222 8.54 -1.09 -5.33
CA ASP A 222 7.49 -0.13 -5.06
C ASP A 222 7.03 -0.24 -3.60
N LEU A 223 7.65 0.51 -2.71
CA LEU A 223 7.26 0.55 -1.31
C LEU A 223 5.95 1.31 -1.07
N ASP A 224 5.49 2.10 -2.03
CA ASP A 224 4.20 2.80 -1.96
C ASP A 224 3.03 1.82 -2.15
N ASN A 225 3.22 0.85 -3.05
CA ASN A 225 2.28 -0.23 -3.31
C ASN A 225 2.64 -1.57 -2.66
N ASN A 226 3.62 -1.58 -1.75
CA ASN A 226 4.09 -2.79 -1.05
C ASN A 226 4.47 -3.93 -1.99
N SER A 227 5.19 -3.66 -3.08
CA SER A 227 5.47 -4.68 -4.10
C SER A 227 6.85 -4.61 -4.74
N TYR A 228 7.25 -5.71 -5.37
CA TYR A 228 8.33 -5.76 -6.36
C TYR A 228 7.87 -6.59 -7.56
N PHE A 229 8.68 -6.62 -8.63
CA PHE A 229 8.26 -7.18 -9.91
C PHE A 229 9.22 -8.27 -10.36
N VAL A 230 8.68 -9.35 -10.92
CA VAL A 230 9.45 -10.46 -11.48
C VAL A 230 9.06 -10.70 -12.93
N ASP A 231 10.00 -11.18 -13.74
CA ASP A 231 9.73 -11.65 -15.09
C ASP A 231 8.87 -12.92 -15.05
N ASN A 232 7.81 -12.99 -15.87
CA ASN A 232 6.89 -14.14 -15.89
C ASN A 232 7.53 -15.45 -16.37
N VAL A 233 8.63 -15.38 -17.14
CA VAL A 233 9.25 -16.55 -17.76
C VAL A 233 10.42 -17.03 -16.90
N ALA A 234 11.33 -16.12 -16.56
CA ALA A 234 12.54 -16.43 -15.81
C ALA A 234 12.32 -16.46 -14.29
N GLY A 235 11.23 -15.85 -13.78
CA GLY A 235 10.96 -15.75 -12.34
C GLY A 235 11.98 -14.91 -11.57
N VAL A 236 12.77 -14.09 -12.28
CA VAL A 236 13.80 -13.23 -11.69
C VAL A 236 13.27 -11.81 -11.50
N PRO A 237 13.65 -11.11 -10.42
CA PRO A 237 13.22 -9.74 -10.23
C PRO A 237 13.75 -8.79 -11.29
N LEU A 238 12.93 -7.79 -11.59
CA LEU A 238 13.18 -6.79 -12.61
C LEU A 238 13.83 -5.54 -11.99
N SER A 239 14.78 -4.96 -12.72
CA SER A 239 15.24 -3.58 -12.58
C SER A 239 14.23 -2.60 -13.19
N LEU A 240 14.44 -1.31 -13.01
CA LEU A 240 13.59 -0.25 -13.58
C LEU A 240 13.47 -0.35 -15.10
N ILE A 241 14.59 -0.54 -15.81
CA ILE A 241 14.57 -0.62 -17.28
C ILE A 241 13.82 -1.86 -17.74
N GLU A 242 14.10 -3.02 -17.12
CA GLU A 242 13.45 -4.27 -17.49
C GLU A 242 11.95 -4.21 -17.19
N PHE A 243 11.55 -3.63 -16.05
CA PHE A 243 10.15 -3.44 -15.71
C PHE A 243 9.43 -2.49 -16.67
N SER A 244 10.03 -1.34 -17.01
CA SER A 244 9.47 -0.41 -18.00
C SER A 244 9.20 -1.08 -19.36
N GLN A 245 10.08 -1.99 -19.78
CA GLN A 245 9.87 -2.79 -21.00
C GLN A 245 8.77 -3.84 -20.82
N ALA A 246 8.80 -4.61 -19.72
CA ALA A 246 7.85 -5.67 -19.43
C ALA A 246 6.41 -5.17 -19.28
N VAL A 247 6.25 -3.97 -18.73
CA VAL A 247 4.96 -3.31 -18.48
C VAL A 247 4.14 -3.13 -19.77
N SER A 248 4.78 -2.77 -20.88
CA SER A 248 4.10 -2.58 -22.17
C SER A 248 3.39 -3.84 -22.69
N ASN A 249 3.92 -5.02 -22.35
CA ASN A 249 3.41 -6.31 -22.79
C ASN A 249 2.77 -7.12 -21.65
N LYS A 250 2.59 -6.51 -20.46
CA LYS A 250 2.12 -7.19 -19.24
C LYS A 250 2.91 -8.48 -18.92
N ASN A 251 4.20 -8.51 -19.24
CA ASN A 251 5.06 -9.68 -19.05
C ASN A 251 5.80 -9.64 -17.71
N TYR A 252 5.05 -9.50 -16.62
CA TYR A 252 5.59 -9.49 -15.26
C TYR A 252 4.54 -9.93 -14.25
N GLU A 253 5.00 -10.33 -13.07
CA GLU A 253 4.18 -10.60 -11.90
C GLU A 253 4.48 -9.57 -10.81
N ILE A 254 3.46 -9.19 -10.04
CA ILE A 254 3.57 -8.29 -8.89
C ILE A 254 3.62 -9.14 -7.63
N ILE A 255 4.73 -9.05 -6.89
CA ILE A 255 4.92 -9.80 -5.65
C ILE A 255 4.83 -8.85 -4.46
N ASP A 256 4.02 -9.22 -3.47
CA ASP A 256 3.81 -8.43 -2.26
C ASP A 256 5.01 -8.50 -1.31
N LEU A 257 5.48 -7.32 -0.88
CA LEU A 257 6.45 -7.12 0.20
C LEU A 257 5.79 -7.16 1.58
N SER A 258 4.50 -6.81 1.66
CA SER A 258 3.73 -6.84 2.89
C SER A 258 2.24 -7.00 2.59
N SER A 259 1.47 -7.53 3.53
CA SER A 259 0.00 -7.50 3.48
C SER A 259 -0.58 -6.27 4.18
N ALA A 260 0.20 -5.18 4.28
CA ALA A 260 -0.23 -3.95 4.91
C ALA A 260 -1.20 -3.18 4.01
N THR A 261 -2.08 -2.37 4.63
CA THR A 261 -2.93 -1.44 3.88
C THR A 261 -2.08 -0.46 3.06
N ARG A 262 -2.29 -0.43 1.75
CA ARG A 262 -1.55 0.41 0.80
C ARG A 262 -1.98 1.87 0.83
N LEU A 263 -3.23 2.15 1.22
CA LEU A 263 -3.85 3.48 1.13
C LEU A 263 -4.40 3.98 2.47
N ASP A 264 -4.14 5.24 2.79
CA ASP A 264 -4.85 5.98 3.84
C ASP A 264 -6.19 6.51 3.31
N VAL A 265 -7.24 5.71 3.48
CA VAL A 265 -8.60 6.09 3.08
C VAL A 265 -9.21 7.18 3.97
N SER A 266 -8.59 7.51 5.10
CA SER A 266 -9.13 8.45 6.09
C SER A 266 -8.60 9.88 5.92
N GLY A 267 -7.31 10.02 5.65
CA GLY A 267 -6.59 11.30 5.65
C GLY A 267 -6.12 11.78 4.28
N PHE A 268 -6.09 10.93 3.25
CA PHE A 268 -5.47 11.30 1.98
C PHE A 268 -6.29 12.34 1.19
N SER A 269 -5.85 13.60 1.26
CA SER A 269 -6.60 14.72 0.70
C SER A 269 -5.75 15.90 0.26
N SER A 270 -6.25 16.67 -0.72
CA SER A 270 -5.59 17.91 -1.17
C SER A 270 -5.73 19.03 -0.13
N SER A 271 -4.96 20.10 -0.31
CA SER A 271 -5.09 21.33 0.51
C SER A 271 -6.47 21.99 0.44
N HIS A 272 -7.24 21.70 -0.60
CA HIS A 272 -8.60 22.21 -0.80
C HIS A 272 -9.67 21.18 -0.42
N GLY A 273 -9.30 20.08 0.25
CA GLY A 273 -10.22 19.07 0.77
C GLY A 273 -10.63 17.99 -0.23
N TYR A 274 -10.07 17.95 -1.44
CA TYR A 274 -10.32 16.87 -2.40
C TYR A 274 -9.86 15.53 -1.81
N LYS A 275 -10.75 14.53 -1.74
CA LYS A 275 -10.45 13.21 -1.19
C LYS A 275 -9.88 12.32 -2.29
N PHE A 276 -8.59 12.01 -2.20
CA PHE A 276 -7.92 11.16 -3.20
C PHE A 276 -8.24 9.68 -3.03
N SER A 277 -8.82 9.27 -1.89
CA SER A 277 -9.15 7.87 -1.59
C SER A 277 -9.94 7.19 -2.72
N PHE A 278 -10.97 7.83 -3.27
CA PHE A 278 -11.77 7.27 -4.36
C PHE A 278 -10.94 6.96 -5.62
N PHE A 279 -10.05 7.87 -6.00
CA PHE A 279 -9.17 7.67 -7.15
C PHE A 279 -8.15 6.56 -6.86
N SER A 280 -7.53 6.61 -5.69
CA SER A 280 -6.50 5.65 -5.29
C SER A 280 -7.03 4.23 -5.09
N GLU A 281 -8.28 4.07 -4.66
CA GLU A 281 -8.96 2.77 -4.62
C GLU A 281 -9.11 2.16 -6.02
N ALA A 282 -9.55 2.96 -7.00
CA ALA A 282 -9.67 2.52 -8.38
C ALA A 282 -8.30 2.15 -9.00
N VAL A 283 -7.26 2.92 -8.69
CA VAL A 283 -5.87 2.61 -9.06
C VAL A 283 -5.43 1.29 -8.44
N ASN A 284 -5.61 1.11 -7.13
CA ASN A 284 -5.21 -0.12 -6.43
C ASN A 284 -5.93 -1.36 -6.96
N ALA A 285 -7.21 -1.24 -7.32
CA ALA A 285 -7.98 -2.31 -7.94
C ALA A 285 -7.48 -2.68 -9.34
N ASN A 286 -6.84 -1.75 -10.06
CA ASN A 286 -6.36 -1.91 -11.43
C ASN A 286 -4.87 -1.54 -11.55
N ILE A 287 -4.06 -1.96 -10.58
CA ILE A 287 -2.70 -1.45 -10.40
C ILE A 287 -1.80 -1.69 -11.62
N SER A 288 -2.00 -2.79 -12.34
CA SER A 288 -1.24 -3.10 -13.56
C SER A 288 -1.49 -2.09 -14.69
N ASP A 289 -2.73 -1.62 -14.85
CA ASP A 289 -3.05 -0.60 -15.87
C ASP A 289 -2.48 0.77 -15.47
N TRP A 290 -2.43 1.05 -14.16
CA TRP A 290 -1.77 2.24 -13.66
C TRP A 290 -0.26 2.19 -13.91
N TYR A 291 0.43 1.08 -13.63
CA TYR A 291 1.84 0.90 -13.99
C TYR A 291 2.09 1.06 -15.49
N ALA A 292 1.21 0.51 -16.34
CA ALA A 292 1.25 0.68 -17.79
C ALA A 292 1.28 2.15 -18.24
N ARG A 293 0.63 3.02 -17.47
CA ARG A 293 0.63 4.45 -17.73
C ARG A 293 1.88 5.14 -17.18
N VAL A 294 2.23 4.87 -15.92
CA VAL A 294 3.22 5.70 -15.19
C VAL A 294 4.68 5.25 -15.35
N MET A 295 4.92 4.06 -15.90
CA MET A 295 6.26 3.46 -16.01
C MET A 295 6.83 3.43 -17.44
N GLN A 296 6.29 4.27 -18.34
CA GLN A 296 6.63 4.24 -19.76
C GLN A 296 8.06 4.72 -20.06
N VAL A 297 8.54 5.74 -19.34
CA VAL A 297 9.92 6.23 -19.46
C VAL A 297 10.63 6.09 -18.12
N PRO A 298 11.72 5.31 -18.04
CA PRO A 298 12.48 5.16 -16.81
C PRO A 298 13.36 6.39 -16.57
N LEU A 299 13.42 6.84 -15.31
CA LEU A 299 14.29 7.91 -14.86
C LEU A 299 15.07 7.45 -13.61
N ILE A 300 16.36 7.77 -13.55
CA ILE A 300 17.21 7.46 -12.39
C ILE A 300 17.74 8.77 -11.83
N TYR A 301 17.62 8.94 -10.51
CA TYR A 301 18.17 10.11 -9.85
C TYR A 301 19.70 9.98 -9.75
N ASP A 302 20.40 10.94 -10.33
CA ASP A 302 21.85 11.07 -10.27
C ASP A 302 22.21 12.02 -9.12
N GLU A 303 22.84 11.47 -8.09
CA GLU A 303 23.23 12.24 -6.89
C GLU A 303 24.32 13.27 -7.18
N LEU A 304 25.14 13.10 -8.21
CA LEU A 304 26.18 14.06 -8.57
C LEU A 304 25.57 15.25 -9.31
N GLU A 305 24.68 14.97 -10.27
CA GLU A 305 24.03 16.01 -11.05
C GLU A 305 22.81 16.64 -10.34
N LYS A 306 22.30 16.00 -9.29
CA LYS A 306 21.04 16.34 -8.61
C LYS A 306 19.86 16.41 -9.59
N LYS A 307 19.84 15.48 -10.55
CA LYS A 307 18.85 15.40 -11.63
C LYS A 307 18.33 13.99 -11.83
N TYR A 308 17.09 13.88 -12.26
CA TYR A 308 16.57 12.64 -12.84
C TYR A 308 17.02 12.55 -14.29
N ILE A 309 17.87 11.56 -14.55
CA ILE A 309 18.41 11.29 -15.87
C ILE A 309 17.50 10.28 -16.57
N PHE A 310 17.21 10.50 -17.85
CA PHE A 310 16.41 9.60 -18.67
C PHE A 310 16.95 9.50 -20.08
N SER A 311 16.53 8.48 -20.82
CA SER A 311 16.94 8.29 -22.21
C SER A 311 15.77 7.94 -23.12
N ASN A 312 15.06 8.99 -23.56
CA ASN A 312 13.98 8.89 -24.53
C ASN A 312 14.03 10.12 -25.47
N GLU A 313 14.71 9.98 -26.61
CA GLU A 313 14.94 11.08 -27.55
C GLU A 313 13.61 11.60 -28.13
N LYS A 314 12.70 10.69 -28.49
CA LYS A 314 11.39 11.03 -29.06
C LYS A 314 10.57 11.97 -28.16
N HIS A 315 10.69 11.82 -26.84
CA HIS A 315 9.92 12.57 -25.86
C HIS A 315 10.77 13.54 -25.02
N LYS A 316 12.01 13.82 -25.44
CA LYS A 316 12.98 14.65 -24.72
C LYS A 316 12.41 16.00 -24.28
N THR A 317 12.00 16.83 -25.23
CA THR A 317 11.51 18.20 -24.95
C THR A 317 10.30 18.18 -24.02
N ARG A 318 9.38 17.23 -24.23
CA ARG A 318 8.21 17.05 -23.36
C ARG A 318 8.67 16.76 -21.94
N ILE A 319 9.46 15.70 -21.73
CA ILE A 319 9.87 15.28 -20.38
C ILE A 319 10.70 16.36 -19.67
N GLU A 320 11.65 17.01 -20.35
CA GLU A 320 12.44 18.10 -19.75
C GLU A 320 11.59 19.32 -19.36
N SER A 321 10.47 19.58 -20.06
CA SER A 321 9.54 20.64 -19.68
C SER A 321 8.70 20.33 -18.44
N TYR A 322 8.63 19.05 -18.01
CA TYR A 322 7.85 18.66 -16.83
C TYR A 322 8.44 19.24 -15.55
N GLN A 323 9.76 19.10 -15.41
CA GLN A 323 10.48 19.53 -14.22
C GLN A 323 11.94 19.87 -14.58
N ALA A 324 12.43 21.01 -14.10
CA ALA A 324 13.80 21.47 -14.38
C ALA A 324 14.92 20.53 -13.89
N SER A 325 14.59 19.61 -12.97
CA SER A 325 15.50 18.57 -12.48
C SER A 325 15.59 17.37 -13.43
N TYR A 326 14.87 17.35 -14.55
CA TYR A 326 14.94 16.25 -15.52
C TYR A 326 15.97 16.57 -16.60
N LYS A 327 16.73 15.57 -17.03
CA LYS A 327 17.76 15.73 -18.05
C LYS A 327 17.85 14.50 -18.95
N PHE A 328 17.80 14.74 -20.24
CA PHE A 328 18.05 13.72 -21.24
C PHE A 328 19.54 13.39 -21.37
N VAL A 329 19.85 12.12 -21.57
CA VAL A 329 21.13 11.64 -22.10
C VAL A 329 20.91 10.52 -23.12
N GLU A 330 21.90 10.32 -23.99
CA GLU A 330 21.90 9.22 -24.96
C GLU A 330 21.80 7.85 -24.29
N LYS A 331 21.18 6.88 -24.97
CA LYS A 331 20.87 5.56 -24.40
C LYS A 331 22.13 4.82 -23.95
N THR A 332 23.18 4.88 -24.75
CA THR A 332 24.48 4.26 -24.42
C THR A 332 25.09 4.90 -23.17
N VAL A 333 24.99 6.22 -23.03
CA VAL A 333 25.45 6.95 -21.84
C VAL A 333 24.63 6.56 -20.62
N PHE A 334 23.30 6.46 -20.75
CA PHE A 334 22.41 6.05 -19.67
C PHE A 334 22.74 4.64 -19.15
N ILE A 335 22.83 3.66 -20.06
CA ILE A 335 23.14 2.27 -19.70
C ILE A 335 24.52 2.16 -19.07
N ASN A 336 25.53 2.79 -19.69
CA ASN A 336 26.90 2.74 -19.16
C ASN A 336 27.00 3.34 -17.77
N ARG A 337 26.29 4.45 -17.52
CA ARG A 337 26.32 5.14 -16.23
C ARG A 337 25.64 4.35 -15.11
N PHE A 338 24.52 3.68 -15.39
CA PHE A 338 23.66 3.13 -14.34
C PHE A 338 23.62 1.61 -14.25
N TYR A 339 24.04 0.88 -15.29
CA TYR A 339 23.88 -0.57 -15.36
C TYR A 339 25.14 -1.33 -15.75
N ASN A 340 26.15 -0.68 -16.33
CA ASN A 340 27.43 -1.33 -16.68
C ASN A 340 28.57 -1.02 -15.70
N SER A 341 28.30 -0.30 -14.61
CA SER A 341 29.31 -0.08 -13.57
C SER A 341 29.53 -1.36 -12.77
N ASN A 342 30.65 -2.03 -13.04
CA ASN A 342 31.27 -3.03 -12.18
C ASN A 342 31.85 -2.35 -10.92
N ASP A 343 31.02 -1.60 -10.18
CA ASP A 343 31.39 -0.95 -8.91
C ASP A 343 30.99 -1.79 -7.70
#